data_AF-A0A1S9D8I4-F1
#
_entry.id   AF-A0A1S9D8I4-F1
#
_cell.length_a   1.000
_cell.length_b   1.000
_cell.length_c   1.000
_cell.angle_alpha   90.00
_cell.angle_beta   90.00
_cell.angle_gamma   90.00
#
_symmetry.space_group_name_H-M   'P 1'
#
loop_
_entity.id
_entity.type
_entity.pdbx_description
1 polymer ?
#
loop_
_entity_poly.entity_id
_entity_poly.type
_entity_poly.pdbx_seq_one_letter_code
_entity_poly.pdbx_strand_id
1 'polypeptide(L)'
;MPSHCPDESARARVKQDRDRLYVSTIHRSSFRILTAVAIKKALLKLGYSDVYHGYTAATENPRDCEMWLDAMAAKWDGAVTDIPAAVFAKELIEAYPEAKVILTNRNAEEWHRSVQTALLKNVFHPWSSVVDTLAILTRSPNRFTRKMFIRAFTDYFQGDFQLHGVSVYESHYKMVRKMVPRENLLEYQIQDGWDHYANSWERISPNLGIGK
;
A
#
# COMPACT_ATOMS: atom_id res chain seq x y z
N MET A 1 -19.53 8.56 -41.66
CA MET A 1 -18.35 7.83 -41.15
C MET A 1 -18.74 7.18 -39.83
N PRO A 2 -18.46 5.89 -39.61
CA PRO A 2 -19.09 5.10 -38.56
C PRO A 2 -18.47 5.38 -37.19
N SER A 3 -19.34 5.48 -36.19
CA SER A 3 -19.03 5.53 -34.76
C SER A 3 -18.23 4.30 -34.32
N HIS A 4 -17.03 4.51 -33.78
CA HIS A 4 -16.21 3.45 -33.22
C HIS A 4 -16.83 2.97 -31.89
N CYS A 5 -17.49 1.82 -31.94
CA CYS A 5 -17.94 1.07 -30.78
C CYS A 5 -16.70 0.54 -30.02
N PRO A 6 -16.60 0.66 -28.69
CA PRO A 6 -15.50 0.06 -27.94
C PRO A 6 -15.52 -1.47 -28.11
N ASP A 7 -14.39 -1.98 -28.57
CA ASP A 7 -14.04 -3.37 -28.87
C ASP A 7 -14.57 -4.39 -27.82
N GLU A 8 -15.43 -5.32 -28.27
CA GLU A 8 -15.96 -6.44 -27.48
C GLU A 8 -14.85 -7.35 -26.91
N SER A 9 -13.67 -7.35 -27.52
CA SER A 9 -12.51 -8.12 -27.05
C SER A 9 -11.89 -7.55 -25.76
N ALA A 10 -12.04 -6.24 -25.52
CA ALA A 10 -11.66 -5.61 -24.25
C ALA A 10 -12.64 -6.00 -23.13
N ARG A 11 -13.93 -6.12 -23.44
CA ARG A 11 -14.96 -6.58 -22.49
C ARG A 11 -14.80 -8.06 -22.13
N ALA A 12 -14.30 -8.89 -23.05
CA ALA A 12 -14.01 -10.30 -22.79
C ALA A 12 -12.77 -10.51 -21.91
N ARG A 13 -11.69 -9.72 -22.11
CA ARG A 13 -10.48 -9.75 -21.26
C ARG A 13 -10.75 -9.39 -19.81
N VAL A 14 -11.60 -8.38 -19.56
CA VAL A 14 -12.04 -8.01 -18.20
C VAL A 14 -12.93 -9.08 -17.54
N LYS A 15 -13.52 -9.99 -18.33
CA LYS A 15 -14.42 -11.04 -17.82
C LYS A 15 -13.69 -12.29 -17.35
N GLN A 16 -12.48 -12.55 -17.85
CA GLN A 16 -11.72 -13.76 -17.58
C GLN A 16 -10.88 -13.68 -16.28
N ASP A 17 -10.69 -12.49 -15.73
CA ASP A 17 -9.93 -12.24 -14.49
C ASP A 17 -10.79 -12.37 -13.20
N ARG A 18 -11.93 -13.07 -13.28
CA ARG A 18 -12.97 -13.10 -12.24
C ARG A 18 -12.84 -14.20 -11.18
N ASP A 19 -11.80 -15.02 -11.23
CA ASP A 19 -11.58 -16.09 -10.24
C ASP A 19 -10.70 -15.66 -9.04
N ARG A 20 -10.63 -14.36 -8.75
CA ARG A 20 -9.92 -13.79 -7.60
C ARG A 20 -10.88 -13.00 -6.71
N LEU A 21 -11.34 -13.68 -5.66
CA LEU A 21 -11.99 -13.19 -4.45
C LEU A 21 -12.80 -11.88 -4.55
N TYR A 22 -14.13 -12.03 -4.64
CA TYR A 22 -15.10 -11.00 -4.30
C TYR A 22 -15.43 -11.08 -2.81
N VAL A 23 -15.24 -9.99 -2.06
CA VAL A 23 -16.07 -9.69 -0.88
C VAL A 23 -16.92 -8.48 -1.21
N SER A 24 -18.09 -8.76 -1.78
CA SER A 24 -19.24 -7.88 -1.66
C SER A 24 -19.86 -8.10 -0.28
N THR A 25 -20.01 -7.05 0.51
CA THR A 25 -21.14 -6.96 1.43
C THR A 25 -22.20 -6.04 0.83
N ILE A 26 -22.86 -6.54 -0.22
CA ILE A 26 -24.29 -6.28 -0.42
C ILE A 26 -24.97 -7.59 -0.09
N HIS A 27 -25.60 -7.67 1.08
CA HIS A 27 -26.47 -8.79 1.39
C HIS A 27 -27.72 -8.71 0.49
N ARG A 28 -27.96 -9.78 -0.26
CA ARG A 28 -29.20 -10.03 -1.00
C ARG A 28 -30.38 -10.01 -0.03
N SER A 29 -31.28 -9.05 -0.20
CA SER A 29 -32.75 -9.17 -0.14
C SER A 29 -33.33 -7.75 -0.17
N SER A 30 -33.87 -7.34 -1.32
CA SER A 30 -34.73 -6.16 -1.48
C SER A 30 -34.09 -4.79 -1.16
N PHE A 31 -33.73 -4.04 -2.21
CA PHE A 31 -33.67 -2.57 -2.28
C PHE A 31 -33.62 -1.80 -0.94
N ARG A 32 -32.42 -1.51 -0.39
CA ARG A 32 -32.31 -0.55 0.73
C ARG A 32 -31.09 0.38 0.64
N ILE A 33 -31.04 1.20 -0.41
CA ILE A 33 -30.35 2.52 -0.35
C ILE A 33 -30.86 3.34 0.87
N LEU A 34 -32.09 3.05 1.31
CA LEU A 34 -32.76 3.65 2.47
C LEU A 34 -31.99 3.50 3.79
N THR A 35 -31.17 2.45 4.01
CA THR A 35 -30.48 2.26 5.30
C THR A 35 -29.30 3.22 5.48
N ALA A 36 -28.46 3.41 4.47
CA ALA A 36 -27.33 4.34 4.56
C ALA A 36 -27.79 5.80 4.71
N VAL A 37 -28.86 6.18 4.01
CA VAL A 37 -29.50 7.51 4.16
C VAL A 37 -30.15 7.67 5.54
N ALA A 38 -30.78 6.62 6.08
CA ALA A 38 -31.33 6.65 7.43
C ALA A 38 -30.25 6.79 8.52
N ILE A 39 -29.10 6.14 8.34
CA ILE A 39 -27.94 6.26 9.24
C ILE A 39 -27.37 7.68 9.18
N LYS A 40 -27.20 8.28 7.98
CA LYS A 40 -26.81 9.70 7.85
C LYS A 40 -27.72 10.60 8.68
N LYS A 41 -29.04 10.44 8.53
CA LYS A 41 -30.04 11.22 9.29
C LYS A 41 -29.97 10.98 10.79
N ALA A 42 -29.73 9.74 11.23
CA ALA A 42 -29.60 9.41 12.64
C ALA A 42 -28.35 10.06 13.26
N LEU A 43 -27.21 10.01 12.57
CA LEU A 43 -25.96 10.66 13.01
C LEU A 43 -26.12 12.18 13.12
N LEU A 44 -26.79 12.83 12.15
CA LEU A 44 -27.11 14.25 12.25
C LEU A 44 -27.98 14.57 13.48
N LYS A 45 -28.96 13.71 13.81
CA LYS A 45 -29.78 13.86 15.02
C LYS A 45 -29.01 13.64 16.32
N LEU A 46 -27.96 12.82 16.29
CA LEU A 46 -27.06 12.60 17.43
C LEU A 46 -26.04 13.73 17.64
N GLY A 47 -26.12 14.80 16.83
CA GLY A 47 -25.31 16.01 17.00
C GLY A 47 -24.03 16.05 16.15
N TYR A 48 -23.81 15.08 15.25
CA TYR A 48 -22.74 15.19 14.26
C TYR A 48 -23.09 16.29 13.26
N SER A 49 -22.21 17.27 13.08
CA SER A 49 -22.47 18.46 12.27
C SER A 49 -22.40 18.21 10.77
N ASP A 50 -21.66 17.19 10.34
CA ASP A 50 -21.54 16.78 8.95
C ASP A 50 -21.35 15.26 8.86
N VAL A 51 -22.06 14.64 7.91
CA VAL A 51 -22.06 13.19 7.71
C VAL A 51 -22.09 12.91 6.21
N TYR A 52 -20.94 12.53 5.69
CA TYR A 52 -20.73 12.29 4.27
C TYR A 52 -21.50 11.04 3.78
N HIS A 53 -22.07 11.12 2.58
CA HIS A 53 -22.79 10.01 1.94
C HIS A 53 -22.57 10.06 0.42
N GLY A 54 -22.67 8.93 -0.29
CA GLY A 54 -22.42 8.90 -1.75
C GLY A 54 -23.30 9.87 -2.57
N TYR A 55 -24.51 10.19 -2.09
CA TYR A 55 -25.35 11.24 -2.68
C TYR A 55 -24.75 12.64 -2.54
N THR A 56 -24.00 12.94 -1.47
CA THR A 56 -23.30 14.23 -1.32
C THR A 56 -22.31 14.41 -2.46
N ALA A 57 -21.51 13.37 -2.79
CA ALA A 57 -20.64 13.39 -3.96
C ALA A 57 -21.39 13.60 -5.28
N ALA A 58 -22.58 12.99 -5.44
CA ALA A 58 -23.33 13.05 -6.69
C ALA A 58 -24.18 14.33 -6.86
N THR A 59 -24.60 15.00 -5.78
CA THR A 59 -25.63 16.05 -5.82
C THR A 59 -25.27 17.34 -5.12
N GLU A 60 -24.42 17.31 -4.10
CA GLU A 60 -24.04 18.49 -3.31
C GLU A 60 -22.66 19.00 -3.74
N ASN A 61 -21.72 18.10 -4.01
CA ASN A 61 -20.38 18.43 -4.48
C ASN A 61 -19.88 17.44 -5.56
N PRO A 62 -20.29 17.61 -6.83
CA PRO A 62 -19.90 16.73 -7.95
C PRO A 62 -18.38 16.55 -8.15
N ARG A 63 -17.57 17.51 -7.70
CA ARG A 63 -16.10 17.41 -7.77
C ARG A 63 -15.56 16.29 -6.89
N ASP A 64 -16.28 15.89 -5.86
CA ASP A 64 -15.90 14.73 -5.07
C ASP A 64 -15.91 13.45 -5.91
N CYS A 65 -16.78 13.34 -6.93
CA CYS A 65 -16.73 12.19 -7.85
C CYS A 65 -15.40 12.12 -8.59
N GLU A 66 -14.83 13.25 -9.02
CA GLU A 66 -13.49 13.29 -9.63
C GLU A 66 -12.43 12.83 -8.65
N MET A 67 -12.47 13.32 -7.40
CA MET A 67 -11.53 12.91 -6.34
C MET A 67 -11.66 11.42 -5.98
N TRP A 68 -12.89 10.89 -5.96
CA TRP A 68 -13.15 9.46 -5.73
C TRP A 68 -12.66 8.60 -6.88
N LEU A 69 -12.83 9.05 -8.13
CA LEU A 69 -12.29 8.37 -9.31
C LEU A 69 -10.75 8.35 -9.27
N ASP A 70 -10.11 9.48 -8.96
CA ASP A 70 -8.67 9.57 -8.80
C ASP A 70 -8.18 8.64 -7.67
N ALA A 71 -8.89 8.59 -6.53
CA ALA A 71 -8.57 7.70 -5.43
C ALA A 71 -8.73 6.21 -5.78
N MET A 72 -9.80 5.86 -6.51
CA MET A 72 -10.02 4.50 -7.00
C MET A 72 -8.96 4.08 -8.02
N ALA A 73 -8.56 4.99 -8.92
CA ALA A 73 -7.50 4.75 -9.89
C ALA A 73 -6.10 4.68 -9.25
N ALA A 74 -5.88 5.45 -8.18
CA ALA A 74 -4.66 5.42 -7.39
C ALA A 74 -4.57 4.21 -6.45
N LYS A 75 -5.65 3.43 -6.30
CA LYS A 75 -5.64 2.20 -5.51
C LYS A 75 -4.67 1.21 -6.16
N TRP A 76 -3.57 0.94 -5.49
CA TRP A 76 -2.59 -0.04 -5.93
C TRP A 76 -3.14 -1.46 -5.72
N ASP A 77 -3.18 -2.26 -6.78
CA ASP A 77 -3.62 -3.67 -6.78
C ASP A 77 -2.45 -4.64 -7.04
N GLY A 78 -1.25 -4.22 -6.65
CA GLY A 78 -0.01 -4.98 -6.86
C GLY A 78 0.71 -5.34 -5.56
N ALA A 79 1.88 -5.95 -5.71
CA ALA A 79 2.80 -6.16 -4.58
C ALA A 79 3.46 -4.85 -4.16
N VAL A 80 3.77 -4.72 -2.86
CA VAL A 80 4.48 -3.56 -2.31
C VAL A 80 5.79 -4.00 -1.68
N THR A 81 6.82 -3.17 -1.81
CA THR A 81 8.14 -3.37 -1.20
C THR A 81 8.70 -2.03 -0.75
N ASP A 82 9.70 -2.08 0.13
CA ASP A 82 10.45 -0.91 0.61
C ASP A 82 9.58 0.15 1.35
N ILE A 83 10.21 1.23 1.78
CA ILE A 83 9.60 2.39 2.39
C ILE A 83 8.84 3.18 1.30
N PRO A 84 7.60 3.62 1.56
CA PRO A 84 6.93 3.67 2.86
C PRO A 84 6.15 2.41 3.25
N ALA A 85 5.86 1.50 2.32
CA ALA A 85 4.96 0.38 2.59
C ALA A 85 5.41 -0.51 3.76
N ALA A 86 6.72 -0.73 3.91
CA ALA A 86 7.28 -1.52 5.02
C ALA A 86 7.00 -0.90 6.40
N VAL A 87 6.85 0.42 6.51
CA VAL A 87 6.46 1.10 7.77
C VAL A 87 5.04 0.70 8.18
N PHE A 88 4.16 0.47 7.19
CA PHE A 88 2.77 0.09 7.38
C PHE A 88 2.55 -1.43 7.34
N ALA A 89 3.61 -2.24 7.52
CA ALA A 89 3.49 -3.69 7.38
C ALA A 89 2.43 -4.28 8.31
N LYS A 90 2.29 -3.76 9.53
CA LYS A 90 1.26 -4.22 10.48
C LYS A 90 -0.14 -3.97 9.92
N GLU A 91 -0.43 -2.74 9.52
CA GLU A 91 -1.71 -2.32 8.99
C GLU A 91 -2.04 -3.05 7.68
N LEU A 92 -1.04 -3.28 6.83
CA LEU A 92 -1.19 -4.02 5.58
C LEU A 92 -1.50 -5.51 5.84
N ILE A 93 -0.83 -6.15 6.80
CA ILE A 93 -1.11 -7.54 7.17
C ILE A 93 -2.51 -7.67 7.78
N GLU A 94 -2.93 -6.71 8.61
CA GLU A 94 -4.28 -6.68 9.19
C GLU A 94 -5.37 -6.44 8.13
N ALA A 95 -5.10 -5.58 7.15
CA ALA A 95 -6.04 -5.27 6.06
C ALA A 95 -6.14 -6.39 5.02
N TYR A 96 -5.06 -7.15 4.80
CA TYR A 96 -4.97 -8.22 3.81
C TYR A 96 -4.39 -9.51 4.44
N PRO A 97 -5.16 -10.21 5.30
CA PRO A 97 -4.67 -11.38 6.03
C PRO A 97 -4.28 -12.57 5.13
N GLU A 98 -4.83 -12.64 3.92
CA GLU A 98 -4.51 -13.63 2.89
C GLU A 98 -3.26 -13.29 2.07
N ALA A 99 -2.67 -12.11 2.25
CA ALA A 99 -1.52 -11.67 1.49
C ALA A 99 -0.32 -12.59 1.71
N LYS A 100 0.41 -12.84 0.62
CA LYS A 100 1.69 -13.55 0.66
C LYS A 100 2.78 -12.55 0.99
N VAL A 101 3.57 -12.85 2.01
CA VAL A 101 4.61 -11.96 2.53
C VAL A 101 5.98 -12.59 2.31
N ILE A 102 6.88 -11.85 1.70
CA ILE A 102 8.30 -12.21 1.60
C ILE A 102 9.07 -11.38 2.63
N LEU A 103 9.67 -12.05 3.61
CA LEU A 103 10.52 -11.43 4.61
C LEU A 103 11.98 -11.66 4.23
N THR A 104 12.65 -10.60 3.79
CA THR A 104 14.05 -10.67 3.35
C THR A 104 14.99 -10.64 4.55
N ASN A 105 15.68 -11.73 4.83
CA ASN A 105 16.60 -11.79 5.97
C ASN A 105 18.01 -11.33 5.57
N ARG A 106 18.53 -10.39 6.36
CA ARG A 106 19.94 -9.99 6.37
C ARG A 106 20.40 -9.82 7.82
N ASN A 107 21.71 -9.91 8.05
CA ASN A 107 22.31 -9.49 9.31
C ASN A 107 21.90 -8.04 9.64
N ALA A 108 21.38 -7.82 10.85
CA ALA A 108 20.79 -6.55 11.25
C ALA A 108 21.81 -5.39 11.28
N GLU A 109 23.04 -5.67 11.73
CA GLU A 109 24.13 -4.68 11.77
C GLU A 109 24.60 -4.28 10.37
N GLU A 110 24.71 -5.26 9.46
CA GLU A 110 25.05 -4.98 8.07
C GLU A 110 23.96 -4.18 7.35
N TRP A 111 22.70 -4.53 7.60
CA TRP A 111 21.56 -3.77 7.10
C TRP A 111 21.60 -2.33 7.62
N HIS A 112 21.77 -2.16 8.93
CA HIS A 112 21.81 -0.85 9.58
C HIS A 112 22.88 0.06 8.98
N ARG A 113 24.12 -0.44 8.88
CA ARG A 113 25.24 0.28 8.26
C ARG A 113 24.96 0.66 6.81
N SER A 114 24.32 -0.24 6.05
CA SER A 114 23.99 0.02 4.63
C SER A 114 22.93 1.11 4.48
N VAL A 115 21.89 1.09 5.30
CA VAL A 115 20.82 2.09 5.30
C VAL A 115 21.34 3.44 5.81
N GLN A 116 22.15 3.46 6.86
CA GLN A 116 22.83 4.67 7.33
C GLN A 116 23.64 5.32 6.21
N THR A 117 24.41 4.53 5.47
CA THR A 117 25.20 5.02 4.34
C THR A 117 24.31 5.62 3.25
N ALA A 118 23.19 4.97 2.94
CA ALA A 118 22.23 5.46 1.95
C ALA A 118 21.55 6.77 2.40
N LEU A 119 21.14 6.88 3.67
CA LEU A 119 20.54 8.08 4.24
C LEU A 119 21.52 9.26 4.22
N LEU A 120 22.77 9.05 4.61
CA LEU A 120 23.81 10.09 4.59
C LEU A 120 24.09 10.60 3.17
N LYS A 121 24.14 9.69 2.18
CA LYS A 121 24.42 10.04 0.79
C LYS A 121 23.25 10.70 0.06
N ASN A 122 22.01 10.35 0.40
CA ASN A 122 20.83 10.77 -0.37
C ASN A 122 19.94 11.76 0.37
N VAL A 123 19.64 11.51 1.66
CA VAL A 123 18.66 12.30 2.42
C VAL A 123 19.32 13.47 3.15
N PHE A 124 20.48 13.23 3.76
CA PHE A 124 21.20 14.23 4.57
C PHE A 124 22.38 14.89 3.84
N HIS A 125 22.56 14.59 2.55
CA HIS A 125 23.62 15.20 1.76
C HIS A 125 23.39 16.72 1.60
N PRO A 126 24.43 17.58 1.65
CA PRO A 126 24.28 19.04 1.59
C PRO A 126 23.52 19.54 0.35
N TRP A 127 23.71 18.85 -0.79
CA TRP A 127 23.00 19.18 -2.03
C TRP A 127 21.50 18.84 -2.00
N SER A 128 21.04 17.97 -1.10
CA SER A 128 19.64 17.54 -1.05
C SER A 128 18.70 18.70 -0.68
N SER A 129 19.14 19.64 0.16
CA SER A 129 18.36 20.85 0.48
C SER A 129 18.23 21.81 -0.71
N VAL A 130 19.26 21.87 -1.56
CA VAL A 130 19.24 22.68 -2.80
C VAL A 130 18.28 22.05 -3.81
N VAL A 131 18.35 20.73 -3.99
CA VAL A 131 17.44 19.97 -4.86
C VAL A 131 15.99 20.11 -4.40
N ASP A 132 15.71 20.01 -3.10
CA ASP A 132 14.37 20.20 -2.54
C ASP A 132 13.84 21.61 -2.81
N THR A 133 14.66 22.64 -2.59
CA THR A 133 14.27 24.03 -2.83
C THR A 133 13.94 24.24 -4.30
N LEU A 134 14.77 23.73 -5.21
CA LEU A 134 14.52 23.79 -6.65
C LEU A 134 13.25 23.02 -7.04
N ALA A 135 13.02 21.83 -6.49
CA ALA A 135 11.83 21.03 -6.73
C ALA A 135 10.55 21.75 -6.28
N ILE A 136 10.59 22.49 -5.16
CA ILE A 136 9.47 23.31 -4.68
C ILE A 136 9.21 24.48 -5.64
N LEU A 137 10.26 25.23 -6.00
CA LEU A 137 10.17 26.40 -6.88
C LEU A 137 9.66 26.03 -8.29
N THR A 138 10.11 24.89 -8.82
CA THR A 138 9.71 24.37 -10.13
C THR A 138 8.40 23.59 -10.10
N ARG A 139 7.75 23.45 -8.93
CA ARG A 139 6.54 22.62 -8.74
C ARG A 139 6.73 21.17 -9.21
N SER A 140 7.94 20.65 -9.12
CA SER A 140 8.28 19.28 -9.50
C SER A 140 7.37 18.26 -8.79
N PRO A 141 6.94 17.18 -9.46
CA PRO A 141 6.20 16.09 -8.83
C PRO A 141 6.91 15.50 -7.60
N ASN A 142 8.25 15.50 -7.59
CA ASN A 142 9.07 14.87 -6.55
C ASN A 142 9.35 15.76 -5.33
N ARG A 143 8.77 16.98 -5.29
CA ARG A 143 9.03 17.98 -4.23
C ARG A 143 8.70 17.53 -2.80
N PHE A 144 7.96 16.44 -2.65
CA PHE A 144 7.59 15.88 -1.35
C PHE A 144 8.35 14.60 -1.00
N THR A 145 9.10 14.01 -1.92
CA THR A 145 9.76 12.71 -1.74
C THR A 145 10.69 12.71 -0.53
N ARG A 146 11.58 13.69 -0.43
CA ARG A 146 12.51 13.79 0.70
C ARG A 146 11.81 14.01 2.04
N LYS A 147 10.77 14.85 2.07
CA LYS A 147 9.96 15.08 3.28
C LYS A 147 9.23 13.81 3.73
N MET A 148 8.69 13.04 2.78
CA MET A 148 8.06 11.74 3.05
C MET A 148 9.06 10.77 3.67
N PHE A 149 10.25 10.61 3.08
CA PHE A 149 11.28 9.72 3.64
C PHE A 149 11.74 10.16 5.02
N ILE A 150 12.00 11.45 5.24
CA ILE A 150 12.36 11.96 6.57
C ILE A 150 11.27 11.62 7.58
N ARG A 151 10.00 11.92 7.27
CA ARG A 151 8.89 11.66 8.17
C ARG A 151 8.74 10.17 8.48
N ALA A 152 8.74 9.33 7.45
CA ALA A 152 8.62 7.88 7.58
C ALA A 152 9.75 7.30 8.44
N PHE A 153 11.01 7.72 8.20
CA PHE A 153 12.14 7.26 9.00
C PHE A 153 12.11 7.80 10.43
N THR A 154 11.87 9.08 10.63
CA THR A 154 11.84 9.69 11.97
C THR A 154 10.76 9.05 12.84
N ASP A 155 9.53 8.90 12.34
CA ASP A 155 8.44 8.33 13.13
C ASP A 155 8.70 6.85 13.43
N TYR A 156 9.11 6.08 12.40
CA TYR A 156 9.29 4.64 12.54
C TYR A 156 10.47 4.24 13.42
N PHE A 157 11.56 5.01 13.36
CA PHE A 157 12.78 4.77 14.16
C PHE A 157 12.86 5.61 15.43
N GLN A 158 11.71 6.09 15.93
CA GLN A 158 11.61 6.79 17.22
C GLN A 158 12.57 7.99 17.33
N GLY A 159 12.68 8.76 16.25
CA GLY A 159 13.50 9.95 16.17
C GLY A 159 14.97 9.72 15.82
N ASP A 160 15.53 8.54 16.09
CA ASP A 160 16.95 8.25 15.89
C ASP A 160 17.20 6.86 15.29
N PHE A 161 17.46 6.84 13.99
CA PHE A 161 17.82 5.62 13.27
C PHE A 161 19.15 5.01 13.73
N GLN A 162 20.12 5.83 14.19
CA GLN A 162 21.42 5.32 14.63
C GLN A 162 21.29 4.52 15.91
N LEU A 163 20.54 5.03 16.88
CA LEU A 163 20.35 4.38 18.16
C LEU A 163 19.34 3.24 18.09
N HIS A 164 18.23 3.41 17.37
CA HIS A 164 17.11 2.47 17.42
C HIS A 164 17.03 1.52 16.22
N GLY A 165 17.77 1.77 15.14
CA GLY A 165 17.60 1.08 13.86
C GLY A 165 17.63 -0.44 13.96
N VAL A 166 18.64 -1.01 14.63
CA VAL A 166 18.76 -2.47 14.84
C VAL A 166 17.59 -3.02 15.66
N SER A 167 17.26 -2.37 16.78
CA SER A 167 16.16 -2.82 17.65
C SER A 167 14.79 -2.79 16.98
N VAL A 168 14.53 -1.76 16.17
CA VAL A 168 13.29 -1.60 15.39
C VAL A 168 13.23 -2.63 14.28
N TYR A 169 14.34 -2.90 13.61
CA TYR A 169 14.44 -3.98 12.62
C TYR A 169 14.10 -5.34 13.25
N GLU A 170 14.73 -5.70 14.36
CA GLU A 170 14.42 -6.98 15.02
C GLU A 170 12.96 -7.07 15.47
N SER A 171 12.43 -5.98 16.01
CA SER A 171 11.03 -5.88 16.45
C SER A 171 10.05 -6.04 15.28
N HIS A 172 10.34 -5.40 14.15
CA HIS A 172 9.58 -5.54 12.91
C HIS A 172 9.52 -7.00 12.44
N TYR A 173 10.67 -7.68 12.39
CA TYR A 173 10.75 -9.06 11.93
C TYR A 173 10.01 -10.02 12.87
N LYS A 174 10.11 -9.80 14.20
CA LYS A 174 9.32 -10.57 15.18
C LYS A 174 7.82 -10.34 15.00
N MET A 175 7.41 -9.10 14.73
CA MET A 175 6.01 -8.74 14.49
C MET A 175 5.46 -9.42 13.24
N VAL A 176 6.17 -9.35 12.11
CA VAL A 176 5.76 -10.01 10.85
C VAL A 176 5.64 -11.52 11.04
N ARG A 177 6.64 -12.18 11.64
CA ARG A 177 6.61 -13.63 11.91
C ARG A 177 5.45 -14.05 12.83
N LYS A 178 5.01 -13.17 13.72
CA LYS A 178 3.89 -13.43 14.63
C LYS A 178 2.54 -13.26 13.94
N MET A 179 2.43 -12.29 13.04
CA MET A 179 1.16 -11.92 12.41
C MET A 179 0.86 -12.73 11.15
N VAL A 180 1.88 -13.13 10.39
CA VAL A 180 1.71 -13.84 9.12
C VAL A 180 1.74 -15.37 9.34
N PRO A 181 0.71 -16.11 8.92
CA PRO A 181 0.73 -17.57 8.95
C PRO A 181 1.89 -18.14 8.12
N ARG A 182 2.47 -19.27 8.56
CA ARG A 182 3.67 -19.85 7.93
C ARG A 182 3.44 -20.23 6.46
N GLU A 183 2.22 -20.60 6.10
CA GLU A 183 1.77 -20.89 4.74
C GLU A 183 1.72 -19.67 3.81
N ASN A 184 1.76 -18.46 4.37
CA ASN A 184 1.76 -17.19 3.65
C ASN A 184 3.11 -16.47 3.74
N LEU A 185 4.07 -16.98 4.52
CA LEU A 185 5.36 -16.34 4.78
C LEU A 185 6.51 -17.07 4.06
N LEU A 186 7.27 -16.34 3.25
CA LEU A 186 8.54 -16.77 2.69
C LEU A 186 9.69 -16.03 3.39
N GLU A 187 10.54 -16.75 4.11
CA GLU A 187 11.81 -16.19 4.58
C GLU A 187 12.86 -16.31 3.47
N TYR A 188 13.32 -15.18 2.93
CA TYR A 188 14.23 -15.10 1.80
C TYR A 188 15.58 -14.55 2.23
N GLN A 189 16.65 -15.34 2.19
CA GLN A 189 18.00 -14.79 2.33
C GLN A 189 18.52 -14.29 1.00
N ILE A 190 18.95 -13.03 0.99
CA ILE A 190 19.40 -12.36 -0.24
C ILE A 190 20.62 -13.07 -0.87
N GLN A 191 21.44 -13.75 -0.06
CA GLN A 191 22.68 -14.39 -0.50
C GLN A 191 22.45 -15.69 -1.29
N ASP A 192 21.32 -16.37 -1.09
CA ASP A 192 21.09 -17.69 -1.70
C ASP A 192 20.53 -17.61 -3.13
N GLY A 193 20.10 -16.42 -3.55
CA GLY A 193 19.45 -16.20 -4.85
C GLY A 193 18.02 -16.74 -4.92
N TRP A 194 17.27 -16.32 -5.94
CA TRP A 194 15.84 -16.66 -6.08
C TRP A 194 15.58 -18.13 -6.38
N ASP A 195 16.45 -18.79 -7.14
CA ASP A 195 16.28 -20.18 -7.57
C ASP A 195 16.17 -21.14 -6.38
N HIS A 196 16.84 -20.85 -5.27
CA HIS A 196 16.74 -21.63 -4.04
C HIS A 196 15.32 -21.62 -3.44
N TYR A 197 14.57 -20.55 -3.66
CA TYR A 197 13.25 -20.33 -3.06
C TYR A 197 12.09 -20.57 -4.03
N ALA A 198 12.34 -20.81 -5.32
CA ALA A 198 11.31 -21.01 -6.34
C ALA A 198 10.25 -22.06 -5.94
N ASN A 199 10.69 -23.22 -5.43
CA ASN A 199 9.78 -24.28 -4.96
C ASN A 199 8.96 -23.86 -3.72
N SER A 200 9.57 -23.07 -2.82
CA SER A 200 8.87 -22.55 -1.64
C SER A 200 7.87 -21.46 -2.01
N TRP A 201 8.19 -20.63 -3.01
CA TRP A 201 7.28 -19.64 -3.58
C TRP A 201 6.09 -20.30 -4.25
N GLU A 202 6.31 -21.33 -5.08
CA GLU A 202 5.23 -22.07 -5.73
C GLU A 202 4.30 -22.75 -4.72
N ARG A 203 4.84 -23.28 -3.61
CA ARG A 203 4.03 -23.83 -2.52
C ARG A 203 3.11 -22.78 -1.88
N ILE A 204 3.62 -21.58 -1.60
CA ILE A 204 2.82 -20.53 -0.94
C ILE A 204 1.91 -19.81 -1.94
N SER A 205 2.24 -19.84 -3.23
CA SER A 205 1.58 -19.06 -4.27
C SER A 205 1.44 -19.81 -5.60
N PRO A 206 0.73 -20.96 -5.62
CA PRO A 206 0.67 -21.85 -6.78
C PRO A 206 0.02 -21.23 -8.03
N ASN A 207 -0.80 -20.19 -7.83
CA ASN A 207 -1.53 -19.50 -8.91
C ASN A 207 -0.84 -18.21 -9.39
N LEU A 208 0.26 -17.78 -8.75
CA LEU A 208 1.15 -16.75 -9.28
C LEU A 208 2.37 -17.47 -9.83
N GLY A 209 2.21 -18.05 -11.02
CA GLY A 209 3.32 -18.70 -11.72
C GLY A 209 4.51 -17.75 -11.84
N ILE A 210 5.71 -18.30 -11.69
CA ILE A 210 6.95 -17.60 -12.06
C ILE A 210 6.84 -17.39 -13.57
N GLY A 211 6.74 -16.13 -14.01
CA GLY A 211 6.62 -15.81 -15.43
C GLY A 211 7.69 -16.56 -16.22
N LYS A 212 7.26 -17.39 -17.17
CA LYS A 212 8.15 -17.91 -18.21
C LYS A 212 8.53 -16.79 -19.17
#